data_AF-A0ABD3F7C3-F1
#
_entry.id   AF-A0ABD3F7C3-F1
#
_cell.length_a   1.000
_cell.length_b   1.000
_cell.length_c   1.000
_cell.angle_alpha   90.00
_cell.angle_beta   90.00
_cell.angle_gamma   90.00
#
_symmetry.space_group_name_H-M   'P 1'
#
loop_
_entity.id
_entity.type
_entity.pdbx_description
1 polymer ?
#
loop_
_entity_poly.entity_id
_entity_poly.type
_entity_poly.pdbx_seq_one_letter_code
_entity_poly.pdbx_strand_id
1 'polypeptide(L)'
;MARRPSVDQVEAQALEAAAGLKSAGAKLVCIDFDATFVSVHTGGRWSGTAEELRTHVRRFFLLLVPLLCESDVNVAIVTFSPQVTLIHDVLQLCFDLQVARHLVIRGDDRSWNLTHDQTGAFLPLWQTGGLHLDRKFKLPFIISAALEVQRRSGVAICNRDTVLVDDDALNVRVANDSGLVGVFFDPNERDEEKFCKSIRKLHGAEPQEPQSTVMKTPNRKPRTGSGVKLVAKEYKFLATSNSTGARRRLGVAPGSSGRTSTFNMCTPSPVMKLKCVDFGRPRSKRASRILKSYSREMEAALPVVSESSAFSVDEPTTPTKQPASLREPAETQGLPTSPIVYKM
;
A
#
# COMPACT_ATOMS: atom_id res chain seq x y z
N MET A 1 24.42 14.73 -24.62
CA MET A 1 24.11 15.55 -23.42
C MET A 1 22.63 15.40 -23.11
N ALA A 2 22.26 15.28 -21.83
CA ALA A 2 20.87 15.16 -21.40
C ALA A 2 20.24 16.55 -21.19
N ARG A 3 19.13 16.85 -21.88
CA ARG A 3 18.37 18.08 -21.63
C ARG A 3 17.65 17.94 -20.28
N ARG A 4 17.84 18.90 -19.37
CA ARG A 4 17.01 19.03 -18.16
C ARG A 4 15.60 19.49 -18.58
N PRO A 5 14.52 19.10 -17.89
CA PRO A 5 13.19 19.65 -18.14
C PRO A 5 13.19 21.17 -17.95
N SER A 6 12.30 21.88 -18.66
CA SER A 6 12.12 23.31 -18.40
C SER A 6 11.43 23.53 -17.06
N VAL A 7 11.60 24.73 -16.49
CA VAL A 7 10.96 25.12 -15.22
C VAL A 7 9.44 24.94 -15.31
N ASP A 8 8.86 25.45 -16.39
CA ASP A 8 7.43 25.42 -16.71
C ASP A 8 6.88 23.98 -16.84
N GLN A 9 7.71 23.02 -17.29
CA GLN A 9 7.30 21.62 -17.45
C GLN A 9 7.07 20.95 -16.09
N VAL A 10 7.97 21.16 -15.12
CA VAL A 10 7.84 20.57 -13.77
C VAL A 10 6.64 21.16 -13.03
N GLU A 11 6.36 22.44 -13.26
CA GLU A 11 5.19 23.14 -12.69
C GLU A 11 3.88 22.64 -13.31
N ALA A 12 3.82 22.50 -14.63
CA ALA A 12 2.67 21.90 -15.32
C ALA A 12 2.43 20.44 -14.86
N GLN A 13 3.49 19.65 -14.67
CA GLN A 13 3.40 18.28 -14.12
C GLN A 13 2.88 18.28 -12.67
N ALA A 14 3.32 19.21 -11.82
CA ALA A 14 2.82 19.32 -10.44
C ALA A 14 1.32 19.70 -10.40
N LEU A 15 0.89 20.62 -11.28
CA LEU A 15 -0.51 20.98 -11.45
C LEU A 15 -1.37 19.81 -11.97
N GLU A 16 -0.89 19.08 -13.00
CA GLU A 16 -1.55 17.86 -13.51
C GLU A 16 -1.69 16.81 -12.39
N ALA A 17 -0.63 16.58 -11.62
CA ALA A 17 -0.63 15.63 -10.52
C ALA A 17 -1.57 16.03 -9.37
N ALA A 18 -1.59 17.31 -8.96
CA ALA A 18 -2.47 17.79 -7.90
C ALA A 18 -3.96 17.67 -8.29
N ALA A 19 -4.32 18.18 -9.47
CA ALA A 19 -5.67 18.05 -10.02
C ALA A 19 -6.06 16.58 -10.20
N GLY A 20 -5.12 15.75 -10.67
CA GLY A 20 -5.28 14.31 -10.78
C GLY A 20 -5.60 13.63 -9.44
N LEU A 21 -4.76 13.83 -8.42
CA LEU A 21 -4.95 13.23 -7.09
C LEU A 21 -6.29 13.66 -6.46
N LYS A 22 -6.65 14.96 -6.54
CA LYS A 22 -7.96 15.46 -6.06
C LYS A 22 -9.13 14.82 -6.80
N SER A 23 -9.10 14.80 -8.13
CA SER A 23 -10.17 14.20 -8.94
C SER A 23 -10.28 12.68 -8.80
N ALA A 24 -9.23 12.00 -8.34
CA ALA A 24 -9.27 10.58 -7.97
C ALA A 24 -9.98 10.33 -6.62
N GLY A 25 -10.34 11.38 -5.89
CA GLY A 25 -10.94 11.30 -4.55
C GLY A 25 -9.94 11.19 -3.42
N ALA A 26 -8.64 11.46 -3.66
CA ALA A 26 -7.64 11.46 -2.60
C ALA A 26 -7.93 12.58 -1.58
N LYS A 27 -8.06 12.20 -0.30
CA LYS A 27 -8.12 13.13 0.84
C LYS A 27 -6.78 13.20 1.58
N LEU A 28 -5.94 12.17 1.40
CA LEU A 28 -4.61 12.04 1.96
C LEU A 28 -3.63 11.51 0.92
N VAL A 29 -2.51 12.22 0.74
CA VAL A 29 -1.36 11.77 -0.03
C VAL A 29 -0.19 11.57 0.93
N CYS A 30 0.20 10.32 1.11
CA CYS A 30 1.38 9.91 1.85
C CYS A 30 2.57 9.81 0.89
N ILE A 31 3.67 10.50 1.18
CA ILE A 31 4.87 10.58 0.34
C ILE A 31 6.05 10.01 1.12
N ASP A 32 6.85 9.15 0.49
CA ASP A 32 8.12 8.72 1.08
C ASP A 32 9.14 9.87 1.13
N PHE A 33 9.99 9.85 2.14
CA PHE A 33 11.04 10.83 2.32
C PHE A 33 12.29 10.48 1.49
N ASP A 34 12.95 9.37 1.81
CA ASP A 34 14.20 8.92 1.21
C ASP A 34 14.02 8.54 -0.26
N ALA A 35 14.94 8.96 -1.14
CA ALA A 35 14.94 8.78 -2.60
C ALA A 35 13.70 9.30 -3.38
N THR A 36 12.54 9.43 -2.74
CA THR A 36 11.31 10.04 -3.24
C THR A 36 11.29 11.56 -2.99
N PHE A 37 10.91 12.06 -1.81
CA PHE A 37 10.81 13.51 -1.54
C PHE A 37 12.18 14.21 -1.62
N VAL A 38 13.21 13.61 -1.03
CA VAL A 38 14.62 13.96 -1.29
C VAL A 38 15.21 13.04 -2.36
N SER A 39 16.10 13.59 -3.17
CA SER A 39 16.81 12.86 -4.24
C SER A 39 17.90 11.89 -3.74
N VAL A 40 18.16 11.86 -2.44
CA VAL A 40 19.18 11.02 -1.80
C VAL A 40 18.54 10.00 -0.85
N HIS A 41 19.22 8.87 -0.64
CA HIS A 41 18.83 7.87 0.34
C HIS A 41 19.67 8.08 1.61
N THR A 42 19.07 8.62 2.68
CA THR A 42 19.76 8.92 3.95
C THR A 42 20.09 7.69 4.78
N GLY A 43 19.50 6.54 4.45
CA GLY A 43 19.63 5.31 5.27
C GLY A 43 18.97 5.43 6.64
N GLY A 44 18.04 6.38 6.81
CA GLY A 44 17.43 6.72 8.09
C GLY A 44 18.36 7.42 9.09
N ARG A 45 19.58 7.78 8.67
CA ARG A 45 20.59 8.44 9.52
C ARG A 45 21.41 9.46 8.73
N TRP A 46 20.76 10.52 8.25
CA TRP A 46 21.46 11.70 7.77
C TRP A 46 22.30 12.32 8.90
N SER A 47 23.57 12.60 8.61
CA SER A 47 24.54 13.17 9.55
C SER A 47 24.77 14.67 9.42
N GLY A 48 24.30 15.26 8.32
CA GLY A 48 24.40 16.70 8.05
C GLY A 48 23.25 17.50 8.67
N THR A 49 23.16 18.78 8.32
CA THR A 49 22.09 19.68 8.81
C THR A 49 20.80 19.57 7.99
N ALA A 50 19.74 20.21 8.46
CA ALA A 50 18.49 20.36 7.72
C ALA A 50 18.67 21.21 6.46
N GLU A 51 19.49 22.26 6.51
CA GLU A 51 19.82 23.11 5.36
C GLU A 51 20.56 22.35 4.27
N GLU A 52 21.50 21.48 4.65
CA GLU A 52 22.21 20.60 3.72
C GLU A 52 21.24 19.61 3.06
N LEU A 53 20.40 18.93 3.85
CA LEU A 53 19.41 17.97 3.34
C LEU A 53 18.33 18.63 2.46
N ARG A 54 17.94 19.87 2.78
CA ARG A 54 17.03 20.69 1.97
C ARG A 54 17.51 20.84 0.53
N THR A 55 18.82 20.92 0.29
CA THR A 55 19.37 21.04 -1.08
C THR A 55 19.07 19.82 -1.96
N HIS A 56 18.73 18.67 -1.35
CA HIS A 56 18.36 17.44 -2.04
C HIS A 56 16.86 17.29 -2.28
N VAL A 57 16.00 18.15 -1.73
CA VAL A 57 14.54 18.07 -1.91
C VAL A 57 14.17 18.29 -3.38
N ARG A 58 13.36 17.40 -3.96
CA ARG A 58 13.00 17.49 -5.39
C ARG A 58 12.06 18.67 -5.62
N ARG A 59 12.37 19.51 -6.63
CA ARG A 59 11.54 20.66 -7.05
C ARG A 59 10.09 20.27 -7.28
N PHE A 60 9.82 19.09 -7.83
CA PHE A 60 8.46 18.60 -8.05
C PHE A 60 7.61 18.61 -6.77
N PHE A 61 8.14 18.08 -5.66
CA PHE A 61 7.41 18.06 -4.40
C PHE A 61 7.34 19.44 -3.72
N LEU A 62 8.30 20.33 -3.96
CA LEU A 62 8.18 21.75 -3.54
C LEU A 62 6.98 22.46 -4.19
N LEU A 63 6.57 22.04 -5.40
CA LEU A 63 5.41 22.59 -6.11
C LEU A 63 4.13 21.79 -5.81
N LEU A 64 4.20 20.46 -5.80
CA LEU A 64 3.04 19.59 -5.61
C LEU A 64 2.42 19.72 -4.21
N VAL A 65 3.23 19.84 -3.15
CA VAL A 65 2.72 19.82 -1.77
C VAL A 65 1.82 21.04 -1.47
N PRO A 66 2.20 22.30 -1.77
CA PRO A 66 1.31 23.45 -1.64
C PRO A 66 0.01 23.30 -2.45
N LEU A 67 0.11 22.87 -3.72
CA LEU A 67 -1.04 22.68 -4.61
C LEU A 67 -2.05 21.64 -4.08
N LEU A 68 -1.56 20.58 -3.42
CA LEU A 68 -2.41 19.60 -2.74
C LEU A 68 -3.12 20.23 -1.52
N CYS A 69 -2.39 20.99 -0.69
CA CYS A 69 -2.97 21.66 0.48
C CYS A 69 -4.01 22.73 0.10
N GLU A 70 -3.74 23.57 -0.91
CA GLU A 70 -4.70 24.52 -1.50
C GLU A 70 -5.93 23.83 -2.09
N SER A 71 -5.78 22.55 -2.45
CA SER A 71 -6.82 21.70 -3.00
C SER A 71 -7.59 20.90 -1.93
N ASP A 72 -7.46 21.20 -0.64
CA ASP A 72 -8.05 20.45 0.48
C ASP A 72 -7.58 18.97 0.57
N VAL A 73 -6.46 18.63 -0.08
CA VAL A 73 -5.84 17.31 0.00
C VAL A 73 -4.75 17.36 1.06
N ASN A 74 -4.90 16.54 2.10
CA ASN A 74 -3.93 16.48 3.18
C ASN A 74 -2.66 15.75 2.71
N VAL A 75 -1.51 16.19 3.20
CA VAL A 75 -0.22 15.60 2.84
C VAL A 75 0.48 15.07 4.09
N ALA A 76 1.05 13.88 3.99
CA ALA A 76 1.88 13.30 5.03
C ALA A 76 3.21 12.78 4.48
N ILE A 77 4.29 12.95 5.24
CA ILE A 77 5.55 12.27 4.99
C ILE A 77 5.57 10.97 5.81
N VAL A 78 5.74 9.83 5.12
CA VAL A 78 5.77 8.48 5.74
C VAL A 78 7.09 7.79 5.41
N THR A 79 7.92 7.56 6.42
CA THR A 79 9.29 7.05 6.24
C THR A 79 9.67 6.06 7.35
N PHE A 80 10.62 5.19 7.06
CA PHE A 80 11.27 4.37 8.08
C PHE A 80 12.37 5.13 8.85
N SER A 81 12.70 6.36 8.47
CA SER A 81 13.66 7.19 9.20
C SER A 81 13.12 7.55 10.59
N PRO A 82 13.89 7.33 11.69
CA PRO A 82 13.54 7.79 13.02
C PRO A 82 13.80 9.30 13.23
N GLN A 83 14.42 10.01 12.27
CA GLN A 83 14.83 11.41 12.42
C GLN A 83 13.67 12.40 12.15
N VAL A 84 12.53 12.22 12.82
CA VAL A 84 11.31 13.04 12.59
C VAL A 84 11.55 14.53 12.81
N THR A 85 12.34 14.93 13.80
CA THR A 85 12.70 16.34 14.04
C THR A 85 13.46 16.94 12.86
N LEU A 86 14.50 16.25 12.35
CA LEU A 86 15.27 16.71 11.19
C LEU A 86 14.37 16.88 9.95
N ILE A 87 13.47 15.93 9.71
CA ILE A 87 12.52 15.98 8.59
C ILE A 87 11.57 17.17 8.74
N HIS A 88 11.07 17.41 9.95
CA HIS A 88 10.24 18.57 10.26
C HIS A 88 10.99 19.89 9.97
N ASP A 89 12.24 19.99 10.39
CA ASP A 89 13.07 21.19 10.17
C ASP A 89 13.35 21.40 8.67
N VAL A 90 13.63 20.34 7.91
CA VAL A 90 13.71 20.39 6.43
C VAL A 90 12.42 20.92 5.81
N LEU A 91 11.26 20.45 6.27
CA LEU A 91 9.95 20.87 5.74
C LEU A 91 9.65 22.34 6.09
N GLN A 92 10.03 22.81 7.29
CA GLN A 92 9.93 24.22 7.68
C GLN A 92 10.85 25.13 6.83
N LEU A 93 12.00 24.64 6.38
CA LEU A 93 12.84 25.35 5.43
C LEU A 93 12.25 25.35 4.01
N CYS A 94 11.49 24.32 3.63
CA CYS A 94 10.93 24.16 2.29
C CYS A 94 9.65 24.95 2.04
N PHE A 95 8.80 25.11 3.06
CA PHE A 95 7.43 25.61 2.91
C PHE A 95 7.09 26.70 3.92
N ASP A 96 6.16 27.59 3.56
CA ASP A 96 5.60 28.55 4.50
C ASP A 96 4.99 27.88 5.72
N LEU A 97 5.03 28.58 6.86
CA LEU A 97 4.60 28.08 8.17
C LEU A 97 3.18 27.49 8.17
N GLN A 98 2.28 27.99 7.32
CA GLN A 98 0.94 27.43 7.18
C GLN A 98 0.97 26.04 6.56
N VAL A 99 1.60 25.85 5.40
CA VAL A 99 1.73 24.53 4.75
C VAL A 99 2.46 23.56 5.68
N ALA A 100 3.63 23.96 6.21
CA ALA A 100 4.46 23.12 7.07
C ALA A 100 3.71 22.60 8.32
N ARG A 101 2.82 23.40 8.94
CA ARG A 101 2.02 22.99 10.10
C ARG A 101 0.88 22.03 9.77
N HIS A 102 0.36 22.05 8.55
CA HIS A 102 -0.69 21.13 8.12
C HIS A 102 -0.13 19.74 7.77
N LEU A 103 1.14 19.65 7.37
CA LEU A 103 1.80 18.38 7.12
C LEU A 103 1.78 17.47 8.34
N VAL A 104 1.60 16.18 8.09
CA VAL A 104 1.75 15.12 9.08
C VAL A 104 3.05 14.37 8.81
N ILE A 105 3.84 14.11 9.85
CA ILE A 105 5.07 13.33 9.72
C ILE A 105 4.93 12.06 10.56
N ARG A 106 5.23 10.92 9.93
CA ARG A 106 5.31 9.61 10.58
C ARG A 106 6.61 8.93 10.16
N GLY A 107 7.62 9.07 11.03
CA GLY A 107 8.86 8.32 10.99
C GLY A 107 8.90 7.20 12.02
N ASP A 108 10.03 6.48 12.11
CA ASP A 108 10.23 5.40 13.08
C ASP A 108 10.77 5.88 14.45
N ASP A 109 10.30 7.03 14.91
CA ASP A 109 10.77 7.73 16.12
C ASP A 109 10.19 7.19 17.44
N ARG A 110 9.23 6.25 17.35
CA ARG A 110 8.44 5.71 18.48
C ARG A 110 7.59 6.74 19.25
N SER A 111 7.40 7.96 18.72
CA SER A 111 6.54 8.98 19.36
C SER A 111 5.05 8.68 19.24
N TRP A 112 4.70 7.73 18.36
CA TRP A 112 3.34 7.29 18.09
C TRP A 112 3.26 5.75 18.05
N ASN A 113 2.11 5.23 18.44
CA ASN A 113 1.77 3.81 18.32
C ASN A 113 0.43 3.66 17.58
N LEU A 114 0.19 2.48 17.00
CA LEU A 114 -1.06 2.13 16.33
C LEU A 114 -1.58 0.82 16.91
N THR A 115 -2.78 0.84 17.47
CA THR A 115 -3.44 -0.38 18.00
C THR A 115 -4.35 -1.00 16.95
N HIS A 116 -4.62 -2.31 17.05
CA HIS A 116 -5.35 -3.04 16.00
C HIS A 116 -6.79 -2.53 15.81
N ASP A 117 -7.47 -2.13 16.87
CA ASP A 117 -8.81 -1.52 16.86
C ASP A 117 -8.87 -0.20 16.05
N GLN A 118 -7.79 0.58 16.07
CA GLN A 118 -7.69 1.83 15.31
C GLN A 118 -7.58 1.61 13.79
N THR A 119 -7.31 0.39 13.34
CA THR A 119 -7.18 0.07 11.91
C THR A 119 -8.52 -0.10 11.18
N GLY A 120 -9.66 -0.03 11.90
CA GLY A 120 -10.99 -0.33 11.37
C GLY A 120 -11.38 0.42 10.08
N ALA A 121 -10.98 1.69 9.93
CA ALA A 121 -11.24 2.49 8.73
C ALA A 121 -10.43 2.06 7.48
N PHE A 122 -9.40 1.22 7.66
CA PHE A 122 -8.58 0.64 6.59
C PHE A 122 -8.90 -0.85 6.37
N LEU A 123 -9.93 -1.38 7.05
CA LEU A 123 -10.42 -2.75 6.83
C LEU A 123 -11.40 -2.85 5.65
N PRO A 124 -11.50 -4.03 5.01
CA PRO A 124 -10.69 -5.22 5.27
C PRO A 124 -9.25 -5.03 4.75
N LEU A 125 -8.25 -5.52 5.50
CA LEU A 125 -6.91 -5.78 4.96
C LEU A 125 -6.93 -7.13 4.23
N TRP A 126 -7.75 -7.17 3.18
CA TRP A 126 -8.40 -8.34 2.59
C TRP A 126 -7.46 -9.43 2.06
N GLN A 127 -6.19 -9.12 1.83
CA GLN A 127 -5.21 -10.08 1.34
C GLN A 127 -4.17 -10.53 2.37
N THR A 128 -4.04 -9.81 3.48
CA THR A 128 -2.85 -9.84 4.33
C THR A 128 -3.16 -10.28 5.76
N GLY A 129 -4.43 -10.29 6.19
CA GLY A 129 -4.82 -10.73 7.53
C GLY A 129 -4.19 -9.91 8.66
N GLY A 130 -3.80 -8.66 8.39
CA GLY A 130 -3.09 -7.80 9.34
C GLY A 130 -1.56 -7.96 9.36
N LEU A 131 -0.97 -8.89 8.58
CA LEU A 131 0.49 -9.13 8.55
C LEU A 131 1.34 -7.90 8.18
N HIS A 132 0.74 -6.90 7.52
CA HIS A 132 1.41 -5.67 7.13
C HIS A 132 1.28 -4.52 8.16
N LEU A 133 0.73 -4.76 9.35
CA LEU A 133 0.65 -3.76 10.43
C LEU A 133 1.96 -3.63 11.25
N ASP A 134 2.96 -4.45 10.95
CA ASP A 134 4.32 -4.37 11.47
C ASP A 134 5.06 -3.13 10.90
N ARG A 135 5.87 -2.47 11.74
CA ARG A 135 6.65 -1.27 11.38
C ARG A 135 7.73 -1.50 10.32
N LYS A 136 7.99 -2.75 9.91
CA LYS A 136 8.76 -3.09 8.69
C LYS A 136 8.02 -2.77 7.38
N PHE A 137 6.74 -2.38 7.44
CA PHE A 137 5.94 -1.93 6.31
C PHE A 137 5.39 -0.53 6.57
N LYS A 138 5.06 0.23 5.50
CA LYS A 138 4.55 1.59 5.64
C LYS A 138 3.09 1.72 6.04
N LEU A 139 2.32 0.65 5.93
CA LEU A 139 0.89 0.64 6.26
C LEU A 139 0.57 1.22 7.66
N PRO A 140 1.24 0.84 8.77
CA PRO A 140 0.99 1.47 10.07
C PRO A 140 1.33 2.97 10.13
N PHE A 141 2.35 3.42 9.39
CA PHE A 141 2.72 4.84 9.29
C PHE A 141 1.62 5.63 8.57
N ILE A 142 1.11 5.08 7.46
CA ILE A 142 0.01 5.65 6.68
C ILE A 142 -1.29 5.71 7.50
N ILE A 143 -1.67 4.64 8.19
CA ILE A 143 -2.87 4.62 9.06
C ILE A 143 -2.71 5.64 10.20
N SER A 144 -1.54 5.68 10.84
CA SER A 144 -1.24 6.66 11.90
C SER A 144 -1.26 8.12 11.41
N ALA A 145 -0.91 8.36 10.15
CA ALA A 145 -1.06 9.67 9.51
C ALA A 145 -2.53 9.99 9.19
N ALA A 146 -3.31 9.03 8.69
CA ALA A 146 -4.74 9.21 8.45
C ALA A 146 -5.52 9.52 9.74
N LEU A 147 -5.20 8.85 10.84
CA LEU A 147 -5.78 9.11 12.17
C LEU A 147 -5.41 10.50 12.71
N GLU A 148 -4.20 10.98 12.44
CA GLU A 148 -3.76 12.35 12.77
C GLU A 148 -4.61 13.39 12.02
N VAL A 149 -4.74 13.23 10.71
CA VAL A 149 -5.54 14.13 9.87
C VAL A 149 -7.01 14.08 10.25
N GLN A 150 -7.56 12.89 10.49
CA GLN A 150 -8.95 12.74 10.96
C GLN A 150 -9.18 13.45 12.30
N ARG A 151 -8.21 13.41 13.23
CA ARG A 151 -8.31 14.13 14.51
C ARG A 151 -8.27 15.65 14.34
N ARG A 152 -7.48 16.15 13.38
CA ARG A 152 -7.35 17.60 13.09
C ARG A 152 -8.56 18.17 12.34
N SER A 153 -9.09 17.41 11.38
CA SER A 153 -10.13 17.86 10.43
C SER A 153 -11.54 17.40 10.78
N GLY A 154 -11.69 16.37 11.62
CA GLY A 154 -12.96 15.65 11.83
C GLY A 154 -13.37 14.73 10.68
N VAL A 155 -12.66 14.73 9.54
CA VAL A 155 -13.01 13.95 8.35
C VAL A 155 -12.40 12.55 8.44
N ALA A 156 -13.25 11.52 8.39
CA ALA A 156 -12.79 10.14 8.30
C ALA A 156 -12.05 9.89 6.98
N ILE A 157 -10.84 9.37 7.09
CA ILE A 157 -9.98 8.95 5.98
C ILE A 157 -9.87 7.43 6.01
N CYS A 158 -10.14 6.81 4.87
CA CYS A 158 -10.05 5.36 4.70
C CYS A 158 -9.08 4.98 3.57
N ASN A 159 -8.87 3.68 3.38
CA ASN A 159 -7.95 3.13 2.38
C ASN A 159 -8.15 3.70 0.96
N ARG A 160 -9.40 3.77 0.46
CA ARG A 160 -9.74 4.34 -0.85
C ARG A 160 -9.51 5.84 -0.99
N ASP A 161 -9.44 6.57 0.13
CA ASP A 161 -9.21 8.02 0.15
C ASP A 161 -7.70 8.36 0.24
N THR A 162 -6.84 7.34 0.32
CA THR A 162 -5.41 7.47 0.64
C THR A 162 -4.54 6.97 -0.51
N VAL A 163 -3.59 7.82 -0.94
CA VAL A 163 -2.57 7.49 -1.94
C VAL A 163 -1.20 7.42 -1.27
N LEU A 164 -0.40 6.40 -1.60
CA LEU A 164 1.03 6.33 -1.28
C LEU A 164 1.87 6.64 -2.52
N VAL A 165 2.85 7.53 -2.39
CA VAL A 165 3.90 7.81 -3.37
C VAL A 165 5.24 7.35 -2.80
N ASP A 166 5.92 6.44 -3.50
CA ASP A 166 7.08 5.69 -2.97
C ASP A 166 7.96 5.18 -4.13
N ASP A 167 9.28 5.18 -3.97
CA ASP A 167 10.23 4.63 -4.95
C ASP A 167 10.53 3.14 -4.76
N ASP A 168 10.13 2.53 -3.63
CA ASP A 168 10.20 1.08 -3.49
C ASP A 168 8.92 0.40 -4.02
N ALA A 169 9.09 -0.33 -5.13
CA ALA A 169 8.04 -1.15 -5.72
C ALA A 169 7.46 -2.21 -4.75
N LEU A 170 8.18 -2.59 -3.67
CA LEU A 170 7.65 -3.42 -2.58
C LEU A 170 6.62 -2.65 -1.75
N ASN A 171 6.92 -1.42 -1.30
CA ASN A 171 5.99 -0.58 -0.54
C ASN A 171 4.74 -0.27 -1.38
N VAL A 172 4.93 0.11 -2.64
CA VAL A 172 3.84 0.33 -3.61
C VAL A 172 2.96 -0.91 -3.75
N ARG A 173 3.56 -2.10 -3.88
CA ARG A 173 2.81 -3.37 -3.97
C ARG A 173 2.05 -3.67 -2.68
N VAL A 174 2.69 -3.50 -1.52
CA VAL A 174 2.11 -3.72 -0.19
C VAL A 174 0.91 -2.80 0.06
N ALA A 175 0.98 -1.53 -0.35
CA ALA A 175 -0.13 -0.58 -0.29
C ALA A 175 -1.30 -1.04 -1.16
N ASN A 176 -1.04 -1.39 -2.43
CA ASN A 176 -2.04 -1.89 -3.37
C ASN A 176 -2.70 -3.21 -2.91
N ASP A 177 -1.91 -4.18 -2.40
CA ASP A 177 -2.43 -5.44 -1.83
C ASP A 177 -3.25 -5.21 -0.54
N SER A 178 -3.05 -4.07 0.13
CA SER A 178 -3.81 -3.62 1.30
C SER A 178 -5.04 -2.77 0.95
N GLY A 179 -5.29 -2.50 -0.34
CA GLY A 179 -6.44 -1.71 -0.81
C GLY A 179 -6.26 -0.19 -0.78
N LEU A 180 -5.04 0.30 -0.62
CA LEU A 180 -4.68 1.71 -0.85
C LEU A 180 -4.24 1.89 -2.30
N VAL A 181 -4.22 3.12 -2.80
CA VAL A 181 -3.61 3.42 -4.11
C VAL A 181 -2.12 3.61 -3.92
N GLY A 182 -1.29 2.69 -4.44
CA GLY A 182 0.16 2.86 -4.48
C GLY A 182 0.64 3.36 -5.84
N VAL A 183 1.33 4.50 -5.87
CA VAL A 183 1.94 5.11 -7.06
C VAL A 183 3.46 5.02 -6.95
N PHE A 184 4.08 4.34 -7.91
CA PHE A 184 5.53 4.25 -8.00
C PHE A 184 6.13 5.54 -8.52
N PHE A 185 7.14 6.05 -7.82
CA PHE A 185 7.94 7.19 -8.22
C PHE A 185 9.33 6.72 -8.67
N ASP A 186 9.71 6.90 -9.93
CA ASP A 186 11.01 6.44 -10.44
C ASP A 186 12.09 7.51 -10.11
N PRO A 187 13.00 7.26 -9.15
CA PRO A 187 13.90 8.30 -8.68
C PRO A 187 14.96 8.70 -9.72
N ASN A 188 15.12 7.88 -10.77
CA ASN A 188 16.08 8.04 -11.87
C ASN A 188 15.46 8.69 -13.11
N GLU A 189 14.15 8.93 -13.14
CA GLU A 189 13.51 9.61 -14.25
C GLU A 189 13.88 11.10 -14.29
N ARG A 190 13.82 11.70 -15.49
CA ARG A 190 14.27 13.09 -15.69
C ARG A 190 13.17 14.13 -15.48
N ASP A 191 11.93 13.69 -15.63
CA ASP A 191 10.72 14.48 -15.49
C ASP A 191 9.60 13.53 -15.04
N GLU A 192 8.50 14.10 -14.59
CA GLU A 192 7.51 13.33 -13.83
C GLU A 192 6.37 12.83 -14.75
N GLU A 193 6.62 12.63 -16.06
CA GLU A 193 5.59 12.21 -17.02
C GLU A 193 5.02 10.82 -16.69
N LYS A 194 5.85 9.83 -16.33
CA LYS A 194 5.33 8.51 -15.90
C LYS A 194 4.54 8.61 -14.60
N PHE A 195 4.92 9.51 -13.69
CA PHE A 195 4.16 9.74 -12.46
C PHE A 195 2.78 10.32 -12.80
N CYS A 196 2.72 11.40 -13.58
CA CYS A 196 1.47 12.01 -14.03
C CYS A 196 0.59 11.04 -14.85
N LYS A 197 1.20 10.22 -15.73
CA LYS A 197 0.52 9.15 -16.48
C LYS A 197 -0.02 8.04 -15.55
N SER A 198 0.62 7.80 -14.42
CA SER A 198 0.13 6.87 -13.40
C SER A 198 -1.05 7.46 -12.63
N ILE A 199 -1.02 8.77 -12.31
CA ILE A 199 -2.16 9.49 -11.72
C ILE A 199 -3.37 9.50 -12.66
N ARG A 200 -3.19 9.80 -13.96
CA ARG A 200 -4.29 9.76 -14.96
C ARG A 200 -5.03 8.42 -15.01
N LYS A 201 -4.30 7.30 -14.88
CA LYS A 201 -4.89 5.95 -14.87
C LYS A 201 -5.82 5.71 -13.67
N LEU A 202 -5.67 6.43 -12.57
CA LEU A 202 -6.54 6.32 -11.39
C LEU A 202 -8.00 6.72 -11.70
N HIS A 203 -8.21 7.61 -12.68
CA HIS A 203 -9.56 8.06 -13.07
C HIS A 203 -10.27 7.13 -14.04
N GLY A 204 -9.57 6.14 -14.61
CA GLY A 204 -10.04 5.43 -15.81
C GLY A 204 -10.14 6.32 -17.06
N ALA A 205 -9.75 7.59 -16.98
CA ALA A 205 -9.72 8.54 -18.07
C ALA A 205 -8.42 8.38 -18.90
N GLU A 206 -8.33 7.28 -19.65
CA GLU A 206 -7.49 7.30 -20.86
C GLU A 206 -8.25 8.02 -21.96
N PRO A 207 -7.77 9.18 -22.47
CA PRO A 207 -8.10 9.58 -23.82
C PRO A 207 -7.57 8.47 -24.72
N GLN A 208 -8.46 7.80 -25.47
CA GLN A 208 -8.01 6.86 -26.49
C GLN A 208 -7.09 7.60 -27.46
N GLU A 209 -5.80 7.26 -27.47
CA GLU A 209 -4.96 7.58 -28.62
C GLU A 209 -5.67 7.06 -29.88
N PRO A 210 -5.78 7.85 -30.96
CA PRO A 210 -6.43 7.40 -32.18
C PRO A 210 -5.56 6.33 -32.86
N GLN A 211 -5.70 5.09 -32.40
CA GLN A 211 -5.11 3.92 -33.04
C GLN A 211 -5.72 3.77 -34.42
N SER A 212 -4.91 4.10 -35.43
CA SER A 212 -5.31 3.99 -36.83
C SER A 212 -5.71 2.55 -37.15
N THR A 213 -6.89 2.43 -37.78
CA THR A 213 -7.52 1.16 -38.09
C THR A 213 -6.71 0.35 -39.10
N VAL A 214 -6.13 -0.77 -38.68
CA VAL A 214 -5.81 -1.90 -39.57
C VAL A 214 -6.35 -3.19 -38.96
N MET A 215 -7.61 -3.52 -39.29
CA MET A 215 -8.17 -4.83 -38.99
C MET A 215 -7.41 -5.93 -39.76
N LYS A 216 -6.52 -6.64 -39.07
CA LYS A 216 -5.96 -7.91 -39.58
C LYS A 216 -6.87 -9.07 -39.22
N THR A 217 -7.76 -9.43 -40.15
CA THR A 217 -8.51 -10.68 -40.10
C THR A 217 -7.55 -11.90 -40.17
N PRO A 218 -7.78 -12.97 -39.39
CA PRO A 218 -6.92 -14.15 -39.41
C PRO A 218 -7.19 -15.00 -40.65
N ASN A 219 -6.38 -14.79 -41.70
CA ASN A 219 -6.54 -15.52 -42.96
C ASN A 219 -5.96 -16.94 -42.85
N ARG A 220 -6.83 -17.96 -42.80
CA ARG A 220 -6.44 -19.38 -42.92
C ARG A 220 -5.89 -19.64 -44.33
N LYS A 221 -4.64 -20.10 -44.45
CA LYS A 221 -4.11 -20.74 -45.66
C LYS A 221 -3.77 -22.22 -45.43
N PRO A 222 -3.82 -23.07 -46.48
CA PRO A 222 -3.86 -24.53 -46.33
C PRO A 222 -2.47 -25.19 -46.29
N ARG A 223 -2.43 -26.47 -45.89
CA ARG A 223 -1.24 -27.33 -45.92
C ARG A 223 -0.89 -27.79 -47.34
N THR A 224 0.37 -27.58 -47.70
CA THR A 224 1.19 -28.36 -48.63
C THR A 224 2.61 -28.33 -48.04
N GLY A 225 3.41 -29.39 -47.94
CA GLY A 225 3.35 -30.75 -48.47
C GLY A 225 4.80 -31.21 -48.69
N SER A 226 5.13 -32.48 -48.43
CA SER A 226 6.52 -33.03 -48.37
C SER A 226 7.33 -32.63 -47.12
N GLY A 227 8.11 -33.51 -46.47
CA GLY A 227 8.24 -34.96 -46.66
C GLY A 227 9.65 -35.48 -46.30
N VAL A 228 9.83 -36.06 -45.10
CA VAL A 228 11.08 -36.79 -44.73
C VAL A 228 10.73 -38.07 -43.97
N LYS A 229 11.48 -39.14 -44.23
CA LYS A 229 11.21 -40.53 -43.84
C LYS A 229 11.48 -40.79 -42.35
N LEU A 230 10.62 -41.60 -41.72
CA LEU A 230 10.94 -42.30 -40.47
C LEU A 230 11.75 -43.56 -40.79
N VAL A 231 12.89 -43.74 -40.12
CA VAL A 231 13.62 -45.02 -40.07
C VAL A 231 13.26 -45.69 -38.76
N ALA A 232 12.67 -46.88 -38.84
CA ALA A 232 12.35 -47.70 -37.68
C ALA A 232 13.62 -48.32 -37.09
N LYS A 233 13.66 -48.48 -35.76
CA LYS A 233 14.59 -49.40 -35.10
C LYS A 233 13.83 -50.19 -34.04
N GLU A 234 13.61 -51.46 -34.34
CA GLU A 234 13.05 -52.41 -33.37
C GLU A 234 14.05 -52.65 -32.23
N TYR A 235 13.53 -52.88 -31.03
CA TYR A 235 14.16 -53.76 -30.06
C TYR A 235 13.09 -54.68 -29.47
N LYS A 236 13.39 -55.98 -29.48
CA LYS A 236 12.46 -57.07 -29.17
C LYS A 236 13.20 -58.07 -28.29
N PHE A 237 12.85 -58.15 -27.00
CA PHE A 237 13.18 -59.25 -26.09
C PHE A 237 12.06 -59.31 -25.04
N LEU A 238 11.13 -60.26 -25.21
CA LEU A 238 11.06 -61.57 -24.54
C LEU A 238 10.45 -61.49 -23.12
N ALA A 239 9.64 -62.49 -22.80
CA ALA A 239 8.69 -62.49 -21.68
C ALA A 239 8.77 -63.78 -20.85
N THR A 240 8.33 -63.69 -19.60
CA THR A 240 7.98 -64.79 -18.67
C THR A 240 6.91 -64.22 -17.71
N SER A 241 5.64 -64.67 -17.73
CA SER A 241 5.06 -65.73 -16.86
C SER A 241 5.20 -65.43 -15.35
N ASN A 242 4.20 -65.46 -14.46
CA ASN A 242 2.78 -65.86 -14.43
C ASN A 242 2.00 -64.81 -13.56
N SER A 243 0.69 -64.79 -13.30
CA SER A 243 -0.32 -65.85 -13.13
C SER A 243 -1.78 -65.32 -13.18
N THR A 244 -2.76 -66.23 -13.35
CA THR A 244 -4.16 -66.18 -12.82
C THR A 244 -4.95 -64.86 -12.94
N GLY A 245 -5.95 -64.72 -13.82
CA GLY A 245 -7.32 -65.26 -13.61
C GLY A 245 -8.27 -64.12 -13.14
N ALA A 246 -9.54 -63.98 -13.55
CA ALA A 246 -10.46 -64.90 -14.21
C ALA A 246 -11.45 -64.19 -15.16
N ARG A 247 -12.17 -64.98 -15.97
CA ARG A 247 -13.27 -64.56 -16.85
C ARG A 247 -14.50 -64.06 -16.07
N ARG A 248 -15.27 -63.15 -16.68
CA ARG A 248 -16.72 -63.36 -16.92
C ARG A 248 -17.14 -62.75 -18.25
N ARG A 249 -18.06 -63.42 -18.94
CA ARG A 249 -18.51 -63.13 -20.32
C ARG A 249 -20.05 -62.98 -20.33
N LEU A 250 -20.52 -62.01 -21.11
CA LEU A 250 -21.76 -62.02 -21.94
C LEU A 250 -23.15 -62.04 -21.27
N GLY A 251 -24.06 -61.25 -21.86
CA GLY A 251 -25.52 -61.28 -21.65
C GLY A 251 -26.23 -60.38 -22.68
N VAL A 252 -26.94 -60.99 -23.65
CA VAL A 252 -27.31 -60.44 -24.97
C VAL A 252 -28.56 -61.20 -25.50
N ALA A 253 -29.57 -60.67 -26.20
CA ALA A 253 -29.76 -59.30 -26.76
C ALA A 253 -31.10 -58.57 -26.45
N PRO A 254 -32.26 -58.85 -27.09
CA PRO A 254 -32.80 -57.77 -27.93
C PRO A 254 -34.27 -57.34 -27.72
N GLY A 255 -34.52 -56.05 -27.99
CA GLY A 255 -35.44 -55.59 -29.04
C GLY A 255 -36.96 -55.67 -28.81
N SER A 256 -37.61 -54.50 -28.77
CA SER A 256 -38.89 -54.26 -29.47
C SER A 256 -39.09 -52.77 -29.74
N SER A 257 -39.99 -52.45 -30.67
CA SER A 257 -40.14 -51.15 -31.35
C SER A 257 -41.32 -50.31 -30.84
N GLY A 258 -41.21 -48.99 -30.99
CA GLY A 258 -42.33 -48.17 -31.47
C GLY A 258 -42.84 -47.00 -30.62
N ARG A 259 -43.03 -45.87 -31.34
CA ARG A 259 -44.00 -44.76 -31.11
C ARG A 259 -43.74 -43.72 -30.00
N THR A 260 -43.29 -42.54 -30.46
CA THR A 260 -43.89 -41.21 -30.22
C THR A 260 -44.84 -41.02 -29.01
N SER A 261 -44.59 -39.99 -28.19
CA SER A 261 -45.53 -38.85 -28.03
C SER A 261 -45.04 -37.78 -27.03
N THR A 262 -45.43 -36.53 -27.30
CA THR A 262 -45.66 -35.40 -26.35
C THR A 262 -44.55 -34.92 -25.41
N PHE A 263 -44.04 -33.73 -25.76
CA PHE A 263 -43.57 -32.70 -24.82
C PHE A 263 -44.44 -32.59 -23.56
N ASN A 264 -43.81 -32.35 -22.41
CA ASN A 264 -44.39 -31.56 -21.32
C ASN A 264 -43.33 -30.58 -20.80
N MET A 265 -43.69 -29.30 -20.74
CA MET A 265 -42.80 -28.20 -20.39
C MET A 265 -42.81 -27.99 -18.87
N CYS A 266 -41.69 -28.24 -18.18
CA CYS A 266 -41.52 -27.75 -16.81
C CYS A 266 -41.20 -26.25 -16.84
N THR A 267 -42.16 -25.43 -16.42
CA THR A 267 -41.93 -24.00 -16.16
C THR A 267 -41.14 -23.84 -14.87
N PRO A 268 -39.94 -23.21 -14.88
CA PRO A 268 -39.25 -22.86 -13.64
C PRO A 268 -39.93 -21.64 -12.98
N SER A 269 -40.24 -21.78 -11.68
CA SER A 269 -40.74 -20.70 -10.82
C SER A 269 -39.77 -19.48 -10.78
N PRO A 270 -40.27 -18.26 -10.51
CA PRO A 270 -39.49 -17.04 -10.68
C PRO A 270 -38.29 -16.97 -9.73
N VAL A 271 -37.10 -16.79 -10.33
CA VAL A 271 -35.84 -16.58 -9.59
C VAL A 271 -35.88 -15.23 -8.89
N MET A 272 -35.77 -15.24 -7.57
CA MET A 272 -35.49 -14.02 -6.80
C MET A 272 -34.16 -13.43 -7.25
N LYS A 273 -34.16 -12.16 -7.70
CA LYS A 273 -32.93 -11.42 -8.01
C LYS A 273 -32.16 -11.12 -6.73
N LEU A 274 -31.36 -12.08 -6.26
CA LEU A 274 -30.26 -11.81 -5.34
C LEU A 274 -29.32 -10.81 -6.01
N LYS A 275 -29.16 -9.66 -5.38
CA LYS A 275 -28.29 -8.58 -5.84
C LYS A 275 -26.85 -9.09 -5.73
N CYS A 276 -26.26 -9.47 -6.87
CA CYS A 276 -24.89 -9.97 -6.91
C CYS A 276 -23.96 -8.85 -6.41
N VAL A 277 -23.41 -9.03 -5.21
CA VAL A 277 -22.30 -8.21 -4.73
C VAL A 277 -21.08 -8.62 -5.56
N ASP A 278 -20.33 -7.63 -6.06
CA ASP A 278 -19.24 -7.87 -7.00
C ASP A 278 -18.04 -8.53 -6.29
N PHE A 279 -18.09 -9.86 -6.19
CA PHE A 279 -16.99 -10.67 -5.67
C PHE A 279 -15.82 -10.60 -6.66
N GLY A 280 -14.88 -9.70 -6.36
CA GLY A 280 -13.71 -9.40 -7.18
C GLY A 280 -13.00 -10.65 -7.74
N ARG A 281 -12.58 -10.54 -9.01
CA ARG A 281 -12.13 -11.66 -9.85
C ARG A 281 -11.29 -12.72 -9.10
N PRO A 282 -11.64 -14.02 -9.19
CA PRO A 282 -10.85 -15.09 -8.61
C PRO A 282 -9.38 -15.05 -9.07
N ARG A 283 -8.45 -15.05 -8.09
CA ARG A 283 -7.00 -15.02 -8.36
C ARG A 283 -6.54 -16.23 -9.19
N SER A 284 -5.56 -15.99 -10.05
CA SER A 284 -4.94 -17.08 -10.82
C SER A 284 -4.14 -18.03 -9.91
N LYS A 285 -4.12 -19.34 -10.25
CA LYS A 285 -3.35 -20.38 -9.54
C LYS A 285 -1.82 -20.15 -9.51
N ARG A 286 -1.32 -19.09 -10.14
CA ARG A 286 0.09 -18.65 -10.07
C ARG A 286 0.31 -17.74 -8.85
N ALA A 287 -0.55 -16.75 -8.64
CA ALA A 287 -0.47 -15.83 -7.50
C ALA A 287 -0.55 -16.58 -6.15
N SER A 288 -1.48 -17.53 -6.03
CA SER A 288 -1.65 -18.34 -4.81
C SER A 288 -0.46 -19.27 -4.51
N ARG A 289 0.42 -19.56 -5.48
CA ARG A 289 1.63 -20.36 -5.25
C ARG A 289 2.82 -19.51 -4.78
N ILE A 290 2.95 -18.28 -5.31
CA ILE A 290 4.00 -17.34 -4.90
C ILE A 290 3.85 -16.98 -3.41
N LEU A 291 2.63 -16.65 -2.96
CA LEU A 291 2.35 -16.36 -1.55
C LEU A 291 2.67 -17.54 -0.60
N LYS A 292 2.46 -18.79 -1.04
CA LYS A 292 2.79 -19.98 -0.26
C LYS A 292 4.30 -20.27 -0.19
N SER A 293 5.08 -19.84 -1.17
CA SER A 293 6.55 -19.88 -1.10
C SER A 293 7.04 -18.86 -0.06
N TYR A 294 6.59 -17.61 -0.22
CA TYR A 294 7.01 -16.50 0.64
C TYR A 294 6.68 -16.70 2.12
N SER A 295 5.48 -17.23 2.43
CA SER A 295 5.09 -17.57 3.81
C SER A 295 6.03 -18.61 4.45
N ARG A 296 6.48 -19.59 3.66
CA ARG A 296 7.37 -20.68 4.13
C ARG A 296 8.81 -20.21 4.27
N GLU A 297 9.27 -19.33 3.37
CA GLU A 297 10.58 -18.68 3.46
C GLU A 297 10.65 -17.73 4.68
N MET A 298 9.56 -17.03 5.00
CA MET A 298 9.43 -16.19 6.19
C MET A 298 9.46 -17.00 7.50
N GLU A 299 8.72 -18.11 7.59
CA GLU A 299 8.77 -19.00 8.77
C GLU A 299 10.17 -19.62 8.97
N ALA A 300 10.86 -19.99 7.89
CA ALA A 300 12.20 -20.56 7.96
C ALA A 300 13.30 -19.55 8.33
N ALA A 301 13.03 -18.25 8.25
CA ALA A 301 13.97 -17.17 8.57
C ALA A 301 13.93 -16.72 10.05
N LEU A 302 13.02 -17.27 10.86
CA LEU A 302 12.94 -16.95 12.29
C LEU A 302 13.96 -17.78 13.09
N PRO A 303 14.83 -17.15 13.92
CA PRO A 303 15.80 -17.88 14.73
C PRO A 303 15.09 -18.69 15.82
N VAL A 304 15.48 -19.95 15.98
CA VAL A 304 15.03 -20.80 17.10
C VAL A 304 15.67 -20.27 18.39
N VAL A 305 14.87 -19.62 19.22
CA VAL A 305 15.31 -19.12 20.53
C VAL A 305 15.30 -20.28 21.52
N SER A 306 16.49 -20.73 21.94
CA SER A 306 16.63 -21.69 23.03
C SER A 306 16.34 -21.03 24.37
N GLU A 307 15.33 -21.52 25.09
CA GLU A 307 14.97 -21.03 26.43
C GLU A 307 15.99 -21.47 27.48
N SER A 308 16.99 -20.62 27.76
CA SER A 308 17.80 -20.76 28.98
C SER A 308 18.50 -19.45 29.38
N SER A 309 17.83 -18.60 30.16
CA SER A 309 18.50 -17.62 31.01
C SER A 309 17.60 -17.18 32.17
N ALA A 310 17.97 -17.54 33.39
CA ALA A 310 17.36 -17.02 34.60
C ALA A 310 18.15 -15.79 35.05
N PHE A 311 17.47 -14.67 35.29
CA PHE A 311 18.03 -13.50 35.95
C PHE A 311 17.25 -13.18 37.22
N SER A 312 17.96 -13.06 38.33
CA SER A 312 17.41 -12.66 39.63
C SER A 312 17.01 -11.20 39.63
N VAL A 313 15.96 -10.87 40.39
CA VAL A 313 15.46 -9.50 40.59
C VAL A 313 15.95 -8.99 41.94
N ASP A 314 16.63 -7.84 41.95
CA ASP A 314 16.95 -7.10 43.17
C ASP A 314 15.85 -6.06 43.49
N GLU A 315 15.62 -5.87 44.79
CA GLU A 315 14.47 -5.19 45.38
C GLU A 315 14.77 -3.71 45.73
N PRO A 316 13.86 -2.74 45.47
CA PRO A 316 14.06 -1.34 45.86
C PRO A 316 13.50 -1.03 47.26
N THR A 317 14.33 -0.46 48.13
CA THR A 317 13.98 -0.10 49.51
C THR A 317 13.24 1.24 49.65
N THR A 318 12.11 1.22 50.36
CA THR A 318 11.35 2.42 50.78
C THR A 318 11.93 3.11 52.02
N PRO A 319 11.90 4.46 52.11
CA PRO A 319 12.13 5.19 53.35
C PRO A 319 10.83 5.48 54.14
N THR A 320 10.97 5.51 55.46
CA THR A 320 9.89 5.44 56.47
C THR A 320 9.31 6.81 56.86
N LYS A 321 8.00 6.86 57.19
CA LYS A 321 7.32 8.03 57.79
C LYS A 321 7.74 8.27 59.25
N GLN A 322 7.84 9.54 59.66
CA GLN A 322 7.61 9.96 61.05
C GLN A 322 6.76 11.26 61.12
N PRO A 323 6.12 11.56 62.27
CA PRO A 323 4.81 12.22 62.27
C PRO A 323 4.83 13.75 62.51
N ALA A 324 3.67 14.37 62.26
CA ALA A 324 3.42 15.79 62.45
C ALA A 324 3.27 16.20 63.93
N SER A 325 3.56 17.48 64.20
CA SER A 325 3.12 18.20 65.40
C SER A 325 2.48 19.55 65.00
N LEU A 326 1.62 20.08 65.87
CA LEU A 326 0.62 21.12 65.57
C LEU A 326 0.93 22.49 66.19
N ARG A 327 0.19 23.52 65.73
CA ARG A 327 0.03 24.92 66.21
C ARG A 327 1.03 25.96 65.66
N GLU A 328 0.66 27.23 65.43
CA GLU A 328 -0.62 27.91 65.10
C GLU A 328 -0.28 29.32 64.49
N PRO A 329 -1.22 30.21 64.08
CA PRO A 329 -0.98 31.14 62.96
C PRO A 329 -0.59 32.60 63.30
N ALA A 330 0.19 33.19 62.39
CA ALA A 330 0.32 34.62 62.03
C ALA A 330 1.16 34.66 60.72
N GLU A 331 1.13 35.64 59.81
CA GLU A 331 0.50 36.96 59.77
C GLU A 331 0.35 37.38 58.28
N THR A 332 -0.70 38.09 57.87
CA THR A 332 -0.89 38.51 56.47
C THR A 332 -0.26 39.87 56.16
N GLN A 333 0.81 39.87 55.36
CA GLN A 333 1.30 41.01 54.56
C GLN A 333 1.72 40.43 53.20
N GLY A 334 1.53 41.07 52.04
CA GLY A 334 0.97 42.38 51.71
C GLY A 334 1.39 42.72 50.29
N LEU A 335 0.65 42.25 49.28
CA LEU A 335 1.02 42.42 47.86
C LEU A 335 0.42 43.72 47.27
N PRO A 336 1.25 44.66 46.76
CA PRO A 336 0.74 45.85 46.11
C PRO A 336 0.33 45.55 44.65
N THR A 337 -0.96 45.72 44.33
CA THR A 337 -1.47 45.72 42.96
C THR A 337 -1.54 47.15 42.41
N SER A 338 -0.86 47.43 41.31
CA SER A 338 -0.96 48.71 40.58
C SER A 338 -2.18 48.69 39.63
N PRO A 339 -3.01 49.75 39.59
CA PRO A 339 -4.16 49.81 38.68
C PRO A 339 -3.74 50.20 37.26
N ILE A 340 -4.21 49.43 36.27
CA ILE A 340 -4.08 49.78 34.84
C ILE A 340 -5.18 50.80 34.49
N VAL A 341 -4.77 51.98 34.04
CA VAL A 341 -5.68 53.03 33.56
C VAL A 341 -5.92 52.84 32.06
N TYR A 342 -7.14 52.53 31.66
CA TYR A 342 -7.60 52.71 30.28
C TYR A 342 -7.93 54.19 30.06
N LYS A 343 -7.35 54.80 29.03
CA LYS A 343 -7.89 56.03 28.43
C LYS A 343 -8.85 55.67 27.30
N MET A 344 -9.98 56.37 27.26
CA MET A 344 -10.83 56.51 26.08
C MET A 344 -10.16 57.40 25.03
#